data_AF-A0A3E0G3W2-F1
#
_entry.id   AF-A0A3E0G3W2-F1
#
_cell.length_a   1.000
_cell.length_b   1.000
_cell.length_c   1.000
_cell.angle_alpha   90.00
_cell.angle_beta   90.00
_cell.angle_gamma   90.00
#
_symmetry.space_group_name_H-M   'P 1'
#
loop_
_entity.id
_entity.type
_entity.pdbx_description
1 polymer ?
#
loop_
_entity_poly.entity_id
_entity_poly.type
_entity_poly.pdbx_seq_one_letter_code
_entity_poly.pdbx_strand_id
1 'polypeptide(L)'
;MPHGLAGQLNSRQLAMIGIGGAIGTGLFPGSTLAISNAGLATIIAYVLCGLVALVIAWALVEMVVVHHEAGAFGAIAHRYLDGWAGFYWAGQVIAVGGEVIAAGMYLQY
;
A
#
# COMPACT_ATOMS: atom_id res chain seq x y z
N MET A 1 7.09 23.16 25.63
CA MET A 1 7.19 22.97 24.17
C MET A 1 7.91 21.65 23.95
N PRO A 2 7.23 20.54 23.62
CA PRO A 2 7.96 19.29 23.40
C PRO A 2 8.61 19.33 22.02
N HIS A 3 9.94 19.34 22.01
CA HIS A 3 10.78 19.23 20.82
C HIS A 3 10.74 17.77 20.36
N GLY A 4 9.66 17.37 19.67
CA GLY A 4 9.61 16.09 18.99
C GLY A 4 10.49 16.18 17.75
N LEU A 5 11.65 15.51 17.74
CA LEU A 5 12.39 15.27 16.51
C LEU A 5 11.53 14.35 15.63
N ALA A 6 10.60 14.93 14.89
CA ALA A 6 10.06 14.30 13.70
C ALA A 6 11.25 14.17 12.75
N GLY A 7 11.81 12.97 12.64
CA GLY A 7 12.79 12.67 11.61
C GLY A 7 12.12 12.90 10.26
N GLN A 8 12.32 14.08 9.69
CA GLN A 8 11.77 14.41 8.38
C GLN A 8 12.47 13.49 7.38
N LEU A 9 11.72 12.52 6.87
CA LEU A 9 12.18 11.68 5.79
C LEU A 9 12.38 12.56 4.56
N ASN A 10 13.55 12.46 3.93
CA ASN A 10 13.81 13.13 2.67
C ASN A 10 12.81 12.60 1.61
N SER A 11 12.38 13.44 0.67
CA SER A 11 11.50 13.04 -0.44
C SER A 11 11.97 11.77 -1.15
N ARG A 12 13.29 11.57 -1.26
CA ARG A 12 13.88 10.34 -1.81
C ARG A 12 13.61 9.11 -0.93
N GLN A 13 13.71 9.22 0.39
CA GLN A 13 13.41 8.12 1.31
C GLN A 13 11.93 7.76 1.27
N LEU A 14 11.05 8.77 1.20
CA LEU A 14 9.62 8.54 1.06
C LEU A 14 9.27 7.84 -0.27
N ALA A 15 9.90 8.25 -1.37
CA ALA A 15 9.74 7.58 -2.67
C ALA A 15 10.25 6.12 -2.63
N MET A 16 11.38 5.86 -1.98
CA MET A 16 11.91 4.50 -1.81
C MET A 16 10.97 3.61 -0.99
N ILE A 17 10.34 4.14 0.05
CA ILE A 17 9.32 3.41 0.83
C ILE A 17 8.12 3.06 -0.05
N GLY A 18 7.62 4.03 -0.84
CA GLY A 18 6.51 3.79 -1.75
C GLY A 18 6.82 2.76 -2.83
N ILE A 19 8.01 2.83 -3.43
CA ILE A 19 8.46 1.86 -4.44
C ILE A 19 8.64 0.47 -3.80
N GLY A 20 9.22 0.40 -2.60
CA GLY A 20 9.39 -0.86 -1.87
C GLY A 20 8.05 -1.55 -1.57
N GLY A 21 7.06 -0.78 -1.11
CA GLY A 21 5.70 -1.29 -0.87
C GLY A 21 4.98 -1.72 -2.16
N ALA A 22 5.14 -0.97 -3.26
CA ALA A 22 4.52 -1.31 -4.54
C ALA A 22 5.11 -2.59 -5.17
N ILE A 23 6.42 -2.80 -5.02
CA ILE A 23 7.09 -4.00 -5.54
C ILE A 23 6.75 -5.23 -4.70
N GLY A 24 6.79 -5.11 -3.37
CA GLY A 24 6.64 -6.14 -2.32
C GLY A 24 6.03 -7.51 -2.71
N THR A 25 4.97 -7.93 -2.01
CA THR A 25 4.30 -9.21 -2.29
C THR A 25 3.32 -9.15 -3.45
N GLY A 26 3.02 -7.95 -3.95
CA GLY A 26 2.14 -7.74 -5.09
C GLY A 26 2.78 -8.12 -6.41
N LEU A 27 4.05 -7.79 -6.64
CA LEU A 27 4.70 -8.04 -7.92
C LEU A 27 5.26 -9.46 -8.00
N PHE A 28 6.03 -9.94 -7.02
CA PHE A 28 6.75 -11.21 -7.18
C PHE A 28 5.91 -12.48 -6.89
N PRO A 29 5.35 -12.69 -5.68
CA PRO A 29 4.43 -13.80 -5.43
C PRO A 29 3.18 -13.70 -6.31
N GLY A 30 2.59 -12.50 -6.41
CA GLY A 30 1.39 -12.22 -7.18
C GLY A 30 1.56 -12.50 -8.68
N SER A 31 2.64 -12.02 -9.32
CA SER A 31 2.87 -12.29 -10.74
C SER A 31 3.16 -13.76 -11.00
N THR A 32 3.83 -14.47 -10.09
CA THR A 32 4.15 -15.90 -10.30
C THR A 32 2.85 -16.70 -10.46
N LEU A 33 1.87 -16.45 -9.59
CA LEU A 33 0.53 -17.06 -9.65
C LEU A 33 -0.30 -16.56 -10.85
N ALA A 34 -0.22 -15.27 -11.17
CA ALA A 34 -0.98 -14.71 -12.28
C ALA A 34 -0.45 -15.20 -13.63
N ILE A 35 0.87 -15.26 -13.82
CA ILE A 35 1.52 -15.76 -15.04
C ILE A 35 1.27 -17.26 -15.21
N SER A 36 1.34 -18.07 -14.14
CA SER A 36 1.05 -19.51 -14.25
C SER A 36 -0.37 -19.79 -14.72
N ASN A 37 -1.33 -18.94 -14.34
CA ASN A 37 -2.74 -19.14 -14.65
C ASN A 37 -3.19 -18.48 -15.96
N ALA A 38 -2.71 -17.27 -16.27
CA ALA A 38 -3.22 -16.44 -17.36
C ALA A 38 -2.20 -16.16 -18.49
N GLY A 39 -0.92 -16.51 -18.31
CA GLY A 39 0.12 -16.30 -19.32
C GLY A 39 0.27 -14.81 -19.70
N LEU A 40 0.32 -14.51 -21.01
CA LEU A 40 0.57 -13.15 -21.51
C LEU A 40 -0.55 -12.15 -21.16
N ALA A 41 -1.76 -12.63 -20.87
CA ALA A 41 -2.89 -11.78 -20.48
C ALA A 41 -2.65 -11.03 -19.15
N THR A 42 -1.73 -11.53 -18.32
CA THR A 42 -1.33 -10.91 -17.05
C THR A 42 -0.77 -9.50 -17.25
N ILE A 43 -0.09 -9.21 -18.37
CA ILE A 43 0.44 -7.88 -18.67
C ILE A 43 -0.70 -6.86 -18.81
N ILE A 44 -1.76 -7.24 -19.53
CA ILE A 44 -2.94 -6.39 -19.73
C ILE A 44 -3.64 -6.14 -18.40
N ALA A 45 -3.78 -7.19 -17.57
CA ALA A 45 -4.34 -7.08 -16.23
C ALA A 45 -3.51 -6.12 -15.34
N TYR A 46 -2.18 -6.18 -15.39
CA TYR A 46 -1.31 -5.27 -14.65
C TYR A 46 -1.47 -3.81 -15.09
N VAL A 47 -1.55 -3.56 -16.40
CA VAL A 47 -1.77 -2.19 -16.92
C VAL A 47 -3.12 -1.64 -16.46
N LEU A 48 -4.18 -2.44 -16.54
CA LEU A 48 -5.52 -2.04 -16.11
C LEU A 48 -5.59 -1.79 -14.60
N CYS A 49 -5.07 -2.71 -13.77
CA CYS A 49 -4.99 -2.51 -12.33
C CYS A 49 -4.14 -1.29 -11.96
N GLY A 50 -3.02 -1.07 -12.66
CA GLY A 50 -2.16 0.10 -12.46
C GLY A 50 -2.90 1.41 -12.74
N LEU A 51 -3.70 1.47 -13.82
CA LEU A 51 -4.52 2.65 -14.12
C LEU A 51 -5.57 2.92 -13.03
N VAL A 52 -6.25 1.87 -12.55
CA VAL A 52 -7.21 2.02 -11.45
C VAL A 52 -6.52 2.49 -10.18
N ALA A 53 -5.36 1.91 -9.84
CA ALA A 53 -4.57 2.30 -8.68
C ALA A 53 -4.10 3.76 -8.76
N LEU A 54 -3.72 4.24 -9.96
CA LEU A 54 -3.39 5.64 -10.19
C LEU A 54 -4.59 6.54 -9.89
N VAL A 55 -5.78 6.23 -10.42
CA VAL A 55 -6.99 7.03 -10.16
C VAL A 55 -7.29 7.11 -8.66
N ILE A 56 -7.17 5.99 -7.93
CA ILE A 56 -7.37 5.95 -6.48
C ILE A 56 -6.30 6.79 -5.76
N ALA A 57 -5.03 6.68 -6.15
CA ALA A 57 -3.94 7.46 -5.56
C ALA A 57 -4.14 8.97 -5.78
N TRP A 58 -4.60 9.37 -6.97
CA TRP A 58 -4.95 10.76 -7.27
C TRP A 58 -6.06 11.28 -6.36
N ALA A 59 -7.15 10.53 -6.20
CA ALA A 59 -8.23 10.89 -5.29
C ALA A 59 -7.77 10.99 -3.83
N LEU A 60 -6.89 10.08 -3.39
CA LEU A 60 -6.29 10.12 -2.05
C LEU A 60 -5.42 11.35 -1.84
N VAL A 61 -4.63 11.75 -2.84
CA VAL A 61 -3.81 12.96 -2.78
C VAL A 61 -4.69 14.21 -2.64
N GLU A 62 -5.78 14.30 -3.40
CA GLU A 62 -6.74 15.40 -3.26
C GLU A 62 -7.30 15.49 -1.83
N MET A 63 -7.67 14.36 -1.22
CA MET A 63 -8.15 14.33 0.16
C MET A 63 -7.07 14.76 1.18
N VAL A 64 -5.83 14.32 1.00
CA VAL A 64 -4.70 14.70 1.88
C VAL A 64 -4.39 16.19 1.79
N VAL A 65 -4.50 16.79 0.60
CA VAL A 65 -4.28 18.23 0.39
C VAL A 65 -5.35 19.06 1.12
N VAL A 66 -6.61 18.61 1.10
CA VAL A 66 -7.72 19.34 1.75
C VAL A 66 -7.74 19.11 3.26
N HIS A 67 -7.35 17.93 3.74
CA HIS A 67 -7.40 17.55 5.16
C HIS A 67 -6.02 17.11 5.67
N HIS A 68 -5.28 18.08 6.20
CA HIS A 68 -3.93 17.86 6.73
C HIS A 68 -4.00 17.34 8.18
N GLU A 69 -4.23 16.04 8.35
CA GLU A 69 -4.24 15.40 9.68
C GLU A 69 -2.95 14.58 9.93
N ALA A 70 -2.35 14.77 11.11
CA ALA A 70 -1.18 14.01 11.54
C ALA A 70 -1.62 12.62 12.05
N GLY A 71 -1.75 11.64 11.14
CA GLY A 71 -2.10 10.26 11.51
C GLY A 71 -2.17 9.24 10.38
N ALA A 72 -1.50 9.50 9.25
CA ALA A 72 -1.55 8.69 8.03
C ALA A 72 -2.99 8.49 7.49
N PHE A 73 -3.15 7.65 6.46
CA PHE A 73 -4.47 7.39 5.86
C PHE A 73 -5.51 6.85 6.85
N GLY A 74 -5.06 6.26 7.97
CA GLY A 74 -5.93 5.81 9.06
C GLY A 74 -6.68 6.94 9.76
N ALA A 75 -6.08 8.13 9.89
CA ALA A 75 -6.77 9.29 10.47
C ALA A 75 -7.86 9.83 9.54
N ILE A 76 -7.57 9.89 8.23
CA ILE A 76 -8.57 10.25 7.21
C ILE A 76 -9.70 9.23 7.21
N ALA A 77 -9.38 7.92 7.23
CA ALA A 77 -10.37 6.87 7.33
C ALA A 77 -11.21 7.00 8.61
N HIS A 78 -10.59 7.23 9.77
CA HIS A 78 -11.32 7.40 11.04
C HIS A 78 -12.24 8.63 11.02
N ARG A 79 -11.86 9.71 10.35
CA ARG A 79 -12.70 10.91 10.26
C ARG A 79 -13.93 10.72 9.38
N TYR A 80 -13.80 9.97 8.28
CA TYR A 80 -14.91 9.73 7.35
C TYR A 80 -15.75 8.50 7.71
N LEU A 81 -15.16 7.52 8.41
CA LEU A 81 -15.78 6.22 8.71
C LEU A 81 -16.14 6.05 10.20
N ASP A 82 -15.76 6.99 11.07
CA ASP A 82 -16.05 7.10 12.50
C ASP A 82 -15.90 5.77 13.28
N GLY A 83 -16.91 4.89 13.28
CA GLY A 83 -16.88 3.56 13.92
C GLY A 83 -16.29 2.39 13.10
N TRP A 84 -16.05 2.55 11.79
CA TRP A 84 -15.52 1.47 10.92
C TRP A 84 -14.00 1.55 10.73
N ALA A 85 -13.32 2.47 11.41
CA ALA A 85 -11.86 2.61 11.36
C ALA A 85 -11.11 1.32 11.75
N GLY A 86 -11.74 0.46 12.56
CA GLY A 86 -11.22 -0.87 12.90
C GLY A 86 -11.02 -1.78 11.68
N PHE A 87 -11.83 -1.64 10.62
CA PHE A 87 -11.66 -2.40 9.38
C PHE A 87 -10.43 -1.96 8.59
N TYR A 88 -10.07 -0.66 8.64
CA TYR A 88 -8.83 -0.18 8.05
C TYR A 88 -7.62 -0.84 8.72
N TRP A 89 -7.61 -0.87 10.05
CA TRP A 89 -6.55 -1.54 10.82
C TRP A 89 -6.51 -3.05 10.56
N ALA A 90 -7.67 -3.72 10.55
CA ALA A 90 -7.75 -5.15 10.25
C ALA A 90 -7.23 -5.48 8.84
N GLY A 91 -7.53 -4.62 7.85
CA GLY A 91 -7.00 -4.75 6.49
C GLY A 91 -5.47 -4.67 6.45
N GLN A 92 -4.86 -3.77 7.23
CA GLN A 92 -3.40 -3.68 7.35
C GLN A 92 -2.80 -4.94 7.99
N VAL A 93 -3.44 -5.50 9.02
CA VAL A 93 -2.99 -6.76 9.65
C VAL A 93 -3.02 -7.91 8.64
N ILE A 94 -4.09 -8.01 7.84
CA ILE A 94 -4.20 -9.03 6.79
C ILE A 94 -3.13 -8.84 5.73
N ALA A 95 -2.86 -7.60 5.31
CA ALA A 95 -1.83 -7.28 4.34
C ALA A 95 -0.44 -7.72 4.82
N VAL A 96 -0.07 -7.39 6.06
CA VAL A 96 1.19 -7.82 6.69
C VAL A 96 1.25 -9.35 6.81
N GLY A 97 0.14 -10.01 7.12
CA GLY A 97 0.06 -11.47 7.10
C GLY A 97 0.43 -12.06 5.73
N GLY A 98 -0.04 -11.44 4.65
CA GLY A 98 0.34 -11.79 3.29
C GLY A 98 1.84 -11.62 3.01
N GLU A 99 2.46 -10.57 3.55
CA GLU A 99 3.90 -10.35 3.49
C GLU A 99 4.71 -11.45 4.17
N VAL A 100 4.27 -11.90 5.34
CA VAL A 100 4.90 -12.99 6.09
C VAL A 100 4.78 -14.32 5.34
N ILE A 101 3.62 -14.62 4.74
CA ILE A 101 3.44 -15.86 3.95
C ILE A 101 4.39 -15.89 2.77
N ALA A 102 4.49 -14.78 2.02
CA ALA A 102 5.41 -14.70 0.89
C ALA A 102 6.88 -14.87 1.31
N ALA A 103 7.29 -14.22 2.42
CA ALA A 103 8.63 -14.41 2.98
C ALA A 103 8.89 -15.88 3.35
N GLY A 104 7.89 -16.55 3.94
CA GLY A 104 7.95 -17.98 4.24
C GLY A 104 8.14 -18.85 2.99
N MET A 105 7.44 -18.54 1.89
CA MET A 105 7.64 -19.25 0.61
C MET A 105 9.07 -19.08 0.10
N TYR A 106 9.65 -17.89 0.20
CA TYR A 106 11.03 -17.65 -0.27
C TYR A 106 12.09 -18.35 0.57
N LEU A 107 11.86 -18.54 1.88
CA LEU A 107 12.79 -19.22 2.78
C LEU A 107 12.80 -20.75 2.63
N GLN A 108 11.77 -21.33 1.99
CA GLN A 108 11.70 -22.77 1.72
C GLN A 108 12.49 -23.20 0.48
N TYR A 109 12.95 -22.25 -0.32
CA TYR A 109 13.85 -22.45 -1.47
C TYR A 109 15.27 -22.02 -1.11
#